data_AF-A0A9X3PNY9-F1
#
_entry.id   AF-A0A9X3PNY9-F1
#
_cell.length_a   1.000
_cell.length_b   1.000
_cell.length_c   1.000
_cell.angle_alpha   90.00
_cell.angle_beta   90.00
_cell.angle_gamma   90.00
#
_symmetry.space_group_name_H-M   'P 1'
#
loop_
_entity.id
_entity.type
_entity.pdbx_description
1 polymer ?
#
loop_
_entity_poly.entity_id
_entity_poly.type
_entity_poly.pdbx_seq_one_letter_code
_entity_poly.pdbx_strand_id
1 'polypeptide(L)'
;MSGFFKAMIELMAIMLTRFSLGPRIWLVALAAANMTSLYFIDTTEARVVFGAFVISIIIMTIVYLRLGFVRLLGIGHIFWIPMVLWLWTRLDQTPSLNSTLEHWLIIVIAMNTISLIIDVVDVARYIKGERAPYYTLKKKTSQKA
;
A
#
# COMPACT_ATOMS: atom_id res chain seq x y z
N MET A 1 21.95 2.95 -12.95
CA MET A 1 20.52 2.80 -12.55
C MET A 1 19.97 4.21 -12.31
N SER A 2 18.84 4.57 -12.93
CA SER A 2 18.26 5.91 -12.74
C SER A 2 17.91 6.15 -11.26
N GLY A 3 17.92 7.42 -10.83
CA GLY A 3 17.62 7.79 -9.43
C GLY A 3 16.25 7.26 -8.94
N PHE A 4 15.30 7.10 -9.86
CA PHE A 4 13.98 6.53 -9.59
C PHE A 4 14.04 5.07 -9.11
N PHE A 5 14.74 4.18 -9.84
CA PHE A 5 14.82 2.76 -9.45
C PHE A 5 15.54 2.59 -8.12
N LYS A 6 16.58 3.39 -7.86
CA LYS A 6 17.27 3.39 -6.57
C LYS A 6 16.31 3.79 -5.43
N ALA A 7 15.54 4.85 -5.61
CA ALA A 7 14.55 5.31 -4.63
C ALA A 7 13.44 4.27 -4.39
N MET A 8 12.95 3.62 -5.45
CA MET A 8 11.97 2.54 -5.32
C MET A 8 12.52 1.38 -4.49
N ILE A 9 13.74 0.92 -4.77
CA ILE A 9 14.40 -0.15 -4.00
C ILE A 9 14.62 0.28 -2.55
N GLU A 10 15.09 1.50 -2.33
CA GLU A 10 15.31 2.04 -0.98
C GLU A 10 14.02 2.13 -0.17
N LEU A 11 12.93 2.59 -0.81
CA LEU A 11 11.60 2.63 -0.22
C LEU A 11 11.14 1.24 0.23
N MET A 12 11.24 0.24 -0.66
CA MET A 12 10.89 -1.15 -0.35
C MET A 12 11.79 -1.72 0.77
N ALA A 13 13.08 -1.43 0.74
CA ALA A 13 14.03 -1.87 1.77
C ALA A 13 13.68 -1.27 3.14
N ILE A 14 13.32 0.01 3.22
CA ILE A 14 12.87 0.65 4.46
C ILE A 14 11.63 -0.06 5.00
N MET A 15 10.63 -0.27 4.15
CA MET A 15 9.36 -0.93 4.51
C MET A 15 9.58 -2.35 5.07
N LEU A 16 10.48 -3.12 4.48
CA LEU A 16 10.74 -4.51 4.87
C LEU A 16 11.73 -4.67 6.03
N THR A 17 12.60 -3.70 6.28
CA THR A 17 13.71 -3.83 7.25
C THR A 17 13.63 -2.91 8.46
N ARG A 18 12.84 -1.83 8.41
CA ARG A 18 12.79 -0.81 9.49
C ARG A 18 11.52 -0.84 10.34
N PHE A 19 10.43 -1.42 9.85
CA PHE A 19 9.17 -1.52 10.60
C PHE A 19 9.23 -2.60 11.69
N SER A 20 8.26 -2.68 12.61
CA SER A 20 8.12 -3.86 13.47
C SER A 20 7.52 -5.04 12.68
N LEU A 21 7.52 -6.25 13.26
CA LEU A 21 7.12 -7.47 12.54
C LEU A 21 5.66 -7.40 12.03
N GLY A 22 4.73 -6.86 12.81
CA GLY A 22 3.32 -6.76 12.43
C GLY A 22 3.08 -5.99 11.12
N PRO A 23 3.46 -4.70 11.03
CA PRO A 23 3.35 -3.94 9.78
C PRO A 23 4.11 -4.55 8.62
N ARG A 24 5.27 -5.20 8.83
CA ARG A 24 5.98 -5.91 7.76
C ARG A 24 5.14 -7.04 7.18
N ILE A 25 4.58 -7.89 8.03
CA ILE A 25 3.72 -8.99 7.60
C ILE A 25 2.50 -8.43 6.85
N TRP A 26 1.88 -7.38 7.40
CA TRP A 26 0.75 -6.71 6.75
C TRP A 26 1.11 -6.19 5.35
N LEU A 27 2.23 -5.48 5.21
CA LEU A 27 2.68 -4.91 3.94
C LEU A 27 2.97 -5.99 2.90
N VAL A 28 3.63 -7.09 3.31
CA VAL A 28 3.90 -8.24 2.42
C VAL A 28 2.60 -8.92 2.01
N ALA A 29 1.68 -9.16 2.95
CA ALA A 29 0.38 -9.76 2.66
C ALA A 29 -0.47 -8.88 1.73
N LEU A 30 -0.48 -7.56 1.95
CA LEU A 30 -1.19 -6.59 1.12
C LEU A 30 -0.63 -6.55 -0.30
N ALA A 31 0.70 -6.52 -0.44
CA ALA A 31 1.36 -6.57 -1.74
C ALA A 31 1.05 -7.90 -2.45
N ALA A 32 1.11 -9.03 -1.74
CA ALA A 32 0.76 -10.33 -2.29
C ALA A 32 -0.70 -10.39 -2.76
N ALA A 33 -1.66 -9.92 -1.96
CA ALA A 33 -3.07 -9.91 -2.32
C ALA A 33 -3.35 -9.08 -3.59
N ASN A 34 -2.72 -7.90 -3.72
CA ASN A 34 -2.84 -7.08 -4.93
C ASN A 34 -2.11 -7.72 -6.11
N MET A 35 -0.95 -8.35 -5.91
CA MET A 35 -0.20 -9.06 -6.96
C MET A 35 -0.90 -10.31 -7.48
N THR A 36 -1.75 -10.95 -6.67
CA THR A 36 -2.62 -12.05 -7.11
C THR A 36 -3.57 -11.63 -8.24
N SER A 37 -3.77 -10.32 -8.48
CA SER A 37 -4.43 -9.84 -9.70
C SER A 37 -3.82 -10.42 -10.99
N LEU A 38 -2.52 -10.68 -11.03
CA LEU A 38 -1.87 -11.28 -12.20
C LEU A 38 -2.39 -12.70 -12.51
N TYR A 39 -2.82 -13.44 -11.49
CA TYR A 39 -3.44 -14.76 -11.70
C TYR A 39 -4.82 -14.64 -12.37
N PHE A 40 -5.53 -13.53 -12.13
CA PHE A 40 -6.85 -13.26 -12.68
C PHE A 40 -6.84 -12.25 -13.84
N ILE A 41 -5.68 -12.01 -14.48
CA ILE A 41 -5.46 -10.86 -15.39
C ILE A 41 -6.42 -10.79 -16.60
N ASP A 42 -7.09 -11.89 -16.92
CA ASP A 42 -8.13 -11.95 -17.96
C ASP A 42 -9.40 -11.20 -17.58
N THR A 43 -9.63 -10.94 -16.28
CA THR A 43 -10.79 -10.19 -15.78
C THR A 43 -10.52 -8.69 -15.76
N THR A 44 -11.59 -7.89 -15.84
CA THR A 44 -11.47 -6.43 -15.82
C THR A 44 -11.07 -5.97 -14.43
N GLU A 45 -11.61 -6.60 -13.40
CA GLU A 45 -11.36 -6.33 -11.98
C GLU A 45 -9.88 -6.48 -11.66
N ALA A 46 -9.26 -7.57 -12.13
CA ALA A 46 -7.84 -7.81 -11.95
C ALA A 46 -6.95 -6.75 -12.60
N ARG A 47 -7.27 -6.35 -13.84
CA ARG A 47 -6.51 -5.29 -14.54
C ARG A 47 -6.59 -3.96 -13.81
N VAL A 48 -7.77 -3.63 -13.27
CA VAL A 48 -7.96 -2.41 -12.47
C VAL A 48 -7.14 -2.47 -11.17
N VAL A 49 -7.19 -3.59 -10.44
CA VAL A 49 -6.39 -3.78 -9.21
C VAL A 49 -4.90 -3.69 -9.51
N PHE A 50 -4.42 -4.39 -10.54
CA PHE A 50 -3.01 -4.35 -10.93
C PHE A 50 -2.58 -2.94 -11.35
N GLY A 51 -3.38 -2.27 -12.17
CA GLY A 51 -3.11 -0.90 -12.62
C GLY A 51 -3.02 0.08 -11.45
N ALA A 52 -3.98 0.02 -10.52
CA ALA A 52 -3.97 0.85 -9.32
C ALA A 52 -2.76 0.53 -8.42
N PHE A 53 -2.38 -0.74 -8.27
CA PHE A 53 -1.18 -1.14 -7.52
C PHE A 53 0.10 -0.54 -8.11
N VAL A 54 0.28 -0.63 -9.43
CA VAL A 54 1.45 -0.07 -10.13
C VAL A 54 1.48 1.46 -10.00
N ILE A 55 0.34 2.12 -10.21
CA ILE A 55 0.22 3.58 -10.05
C ILE A 55 0.59 4.01 -8.63
N SER A 56 0.13 3.29 -7.61
CA SER A 56 0.47 3.58 -6.22
C SER A 56 1.98 3.50 -5.97
N ILE A 57 2.67 2.46 -6.47
CA ILE A 57 4.13 2.33 -6.35
C ILE A 57 4.85 3.54 -6.98
N ILE A 58 4.38 3.97 -8.16
CA ILE A 58 4.97 5.11 -8.87
C ILE A 58 4.79 6.39 -8.06
N ILE A 59 3.56 6.68 -7.59
CA ILE A 59 3.27 7.89 -6.80
C ILE A 59 4.07 7.88 -5.49
N MET A 60 4.08 6.75 -4.77
CA MET A 60 4.87 6.63 -3.53
C MET A 60 6.35 6.89 -3.78
N THR A 61 6.91 6.38 -4.88
CA THR A 61 8.32 6.62 -5.25
C THR A 61 8.57 8.09 -5.53
N ILE A 62 7.66 8.79 -6.23
CA ILE A 62 7.75 10.22 -6.50
C ILE A 62 7.67 11.04 -5.20
N VAL A 63 6.73 10.71 -4.31
CA VAL A 63 6.60 11.36 -3.00
C VAL A 63 7.87 11.16 -2.18
N TYR A 64 8.39 9.94 -2.13
CA TYR A 64 9.62 9.60 -1.43
C TYR A 64 10.84 10.38 -1.97
N LEU A 65 10.97 10.51 -3.30
CA LEU A 65 12.04 11.29 -3.92
C LEU A 65 12.00 12.78 -3.53
N ARG A 66 10.81 13.35 -3.30
CA ARG A 66 10.65 14.78 -2.99
C ARG A 66 10.69 15.10 -1.51
N LEU A 67 10.12 14.23 -0.67
CA LEU A 67 9.87 14.50 0.75
C LEU A 67 10.59 13.53 1.68
N GLY A 68 11.24 12.50 1.15
CA GLY A 68 11.80 11.39 1.91
C GLY A 68 10.71 10.49 2.50
N PHE A 69 11.08 9.68 3.49
CA PHE A 69 10.17 8.75 4.15
C PHE A 69 9.31 9.50 5.18
N VAL A 70 8.15 10.03 4.76
CA VAL A 70 7.20 10.80 5.57
C VAL A 70 5.84 10.11 5.66
N ARG A 71 4.98 10.52 6.60
CA ARG A 71 3.59 9.98 6.69
C ARG A 71 2.74 10.22 5.44
N LEU A 72 3.11 11.19 4.61
CA LEU A 72 2.38 11.51 3.38
C LEU A 72 2.49 10.44 2.29
N LEU A 73 3.34 9.41 2.46
CA LEU A 73 3.45 8.33 1.48
C LEU A 73 2.12 7.60 1.22
N GLY A 74 1.20 7.57 2.20
CA GLY A 74 -0.14 6.99 2.03
C GLY A 74 -0.98 7.64 0.92
N ILE A 75 -0.67 8.87 0.51
CA ILE A 75 -1.32 9.52 -0.65
C ILE A 75 -1.13 8.71 -1.95
N GLY A 76 -0.09 7.88 -2.02
CA GLY A 76 0.09 6.95 -3.13
C GLY A 76 -1.15 6.10 -3.44
N HIS A 77 -1.95 5.77 -2.42
CA HIS A 77 -3.15 4.94 -2.55
C HIS A 77 -4.42 5.71 -2.89
N ILE A 78 -4.35 6.98 -3.29
CA ILE A 78 -5.55 7.78 -3.59
C ILE A 78 -6.46 7.11 -4.65
N PHE A 79 -5.87 6.39 -5.62
CA PHE A 79 -6.60 5.65 -6.64
C PHE A 79 -7.28 4.38 -6.12
N TRP A 80 -6.93 3.91 -4.92
CA TRP A 80 -7.59 2.77 -4.31
C TRP A 80 -9.00 3.11 -3.85
N ILE A 81 -9.30 4.39 -3.55
CA ILE A 81 -10.64 4.81 -3.14
C ILE A 81 -11.68 4.52 -4.23
N PRO A 82 -11.58 5.10 -5.45
CA PRO A 82 -12.53 4.80 -6.51
C PRO A 82 -12.50 3.32 -6.93
N MET A 83 -11.32 2.68 -6.89
CA MET A 83 -11.20 1.25 -7.18
C MET A 83 -12.00 0.40 -6.20
N VAL A 84 -11.82 0.56 -4.90
CA VAL A 84 -12.51 -0.25 -3.87
C VAL A 84 -14.02 -0.06 -3.95
N LEU A 85 -14.48 1.20 -4.13
CA LEU A 85 -15.90 1.49 -4.32
C LEU A 85 -16.47 0.78 -5.56
N TRP A 86 -15.73 0.79 -6.66
CA TRP A 86 -16.15 0.10 -7.88
C TRP A 86 -16.12 -1.42 -7.73
N LEU A 87 -15.10 -2.00 -7.09
CA LEU A 87 -15.02 -3.45 -6.84
C LEU A 87 -16.18 -3.93 -5.97
N TRP A 88 -16.64 -3.12 -5.00
CA TRP A 88 -17.83 -3.43 -4.20
C TRP A 88 -19.07 -3.67 -5.07
N THR A 89 -19.27 -2.84 -6.09
CA THR A 89 -20.40 -3.00 -7.04
C THR A 89 -20.27 -4.21 -7.96
N ARG A 90 -19.08 -4.83 -8.05
CA ARG A 90 -18.81 -6.02 -8.86
C ARG A 90 -19.06 -7.33 -8.13
N LEU A 91 -19.19 -7.31 -6.80
CA LEU A 91 -19.45 -8.51 -6.02
C LEU A 91 -20.77 -9.19 -6.45
N ASP A 92 -21.83 -8.41 -6.65
CA ASP A 92 -23.15 -8.94 -7.07
C ASP A 92 -23.20 -9.41 -8.54
N GLN A 93 -22.21 -9.03 -9.34
CA GLN A 93 -22.13 -9.32 -10.78
C GLN A 93 -21.25 -10.54 -11.08
N THR A 94 -20.55 -11.07 -10.08
CA THR A 94 -19.70 -12.23 -10.22
C THR A 94 -20.54 -13.50 -10.07
N PRO A 95 -20.39 -14.54 -10.92
CA PRO A 95 -21.21 -15.73 -10.83
C PRO A 95 -20.95 -16.52 -9.54
N SER A 96 -21.90 -16.44 -8.60
CA SER A 96 -22.07 -17.24 -7.37
C SER A 96 -20.98 -17.14 -6.28
N LEU A 97 -21.47 -17.21 -5.03
CA LEU A 97 -20.78 -17.24 -3.73
C LEU A 97 -19.60 -18.24 -3.56
N ASN A 98 -19.27 -19.03 -4.60
CA ASN A 98 -18.21 -20.04 -4.60
C ASN A 98 -17.10 -19.79 -5.64
N SER A 99 -17.11 -18.66 -6.35
CA SER A 99 -16.02 -18.38 -7.31
C SER A 99 -14.73 -17.96 -6.59
N THR A 100 -13.58 -18.48 -7.03
CA THR A 100 -12.26 -18.08 -6.50
C THR A 100 -11.99 -16.58 -6.71
N LEU A 101 -12.54 -16.01 -7.79
CA LEU A 101 -12.45 -14.58 -8.09
C LEU A 101 -13.17 -13.74 -7.01
N GLU A 102 -14.40 -14.08 -6.65
CA GLU A 102 -15.17 -13.35 -5.63
C GLU A 102 -14.46 -13.35 -4.27
N HIS A 103 -13.94 -14.50 -3.84
CA HIS A 103 -13.16 -14.59 -2.60
C HIS A 103 -11.93 -13.67 -2.64
N TRP A 104 -11.21 -13.66 -3.75
CA TRP A 104 -10.07 -12.76 -3.93
C TRP A 104 -10.48 -11.29 -3.93
N LEU A 105 -11.60 -10.93 -4.58
CA LEU A 105 -12.14 -9.57 -4.57
C LEU A 105 -12.47 -9.11 -3.15
N ILE A 106 -13.13 -9.95 -2.35
CA ILE A 106 -13.45 -9.66 -0.94
C ILE A 106 -12.17 -9.41 -0.14
N ILE A 107 -11.14 -10.25 -0.32
CA ILE A 107 -9.84 -10.08 0.33
C ILE A 107 -9.21 -8.74 -0.06
N VAL A 108 -9.13 -8.43 -1.35
CA VAL A 108 -8.54 -7.18 -1.84
C VAL A 108 -9.30 -5.96 -1.33
N ILE A 109 -10.64 -5.99 -1.38
CA ILE A 109 -11.49 -4.92 -0.84
C ILE A 109 -11.20 -4.72 0.64
N ALA A 110 -11.22 -5.78 1.45
CA ALA A 110 -11.01 -5.69 2.89
C ALA A 110 -9.62 -5.14 3.23
N MET A 111 -8.57 -5.71 2.62
CA MET A 111 -7.19 -5.30 2.89
C MET A 111 -6.91 -3.87 2.42
N ASN A 112 -7.36 -3.49 1.23
CA ASN A 112 -7.15 -2.14 0.71
C ASN A 112 -7.97 -1.10 1.49
N THR A 113 -9.16 -1.45 1.97
CA THR A 113 -9.97 -0.57 2.85
C THR A 113 -9.26 -0.32 4.18
N ILE A 114 -8.72 -1.37 4.82
CA ILE A 114 -7.96 -1.22 6.07
C ILE A 114 -6.72 -0.34 5.84
N SER A 115 -5.99 -0.55 4.76
CA SER A 115 -4.83 0.29 4.40
C SER A 115 -5.22 1.75 4.15
N LEU A 116 -6.34 2.01 3.46
CA LEU A 116 -6.85 3.37 3.25
C LEU A 116 -7.21 4.08 4.57
N ILE A 117 -7.76 3.36 5.55
CA ILE A 117 -8.03 3.92 6.89
C ILE A 117 -6.71 4.34 7.55
N ILE A 118 -5.67 3.49 7.48
CA ILE A 118 -4.34 3.80 8.00
C ILE A 118 -3.77 5.06 7.30
N ASP A 119 -3.88 5.12 5.97
CA ASP A 119 -3.39 6.25 5.17
C ASP A 119 -4.10 7.56 5.55
N VAL A 120 -5.42 7.55 5.75
CA VAL A 120 -6.18 8.72 6.19
C VAL A 120 -5.71 9.20 7.57
N VAL A 121 -5.48 8.27 8.51
CA VAL A 121 -4.94 8.62 9.83
C VAL A 121 -3.55 9.24 9.71
N ASP A 122 -2.68 8.68 8.88
CA ASP A 122 -1.32 9.19 8.67
C ASP A 122 -1.31 10.56 7.98
N VAL A 123 -2.17 10.79 7.00
CA VAL A 123 -2.36 12.10 6.36
C VAL A 123 -2.87 13.12 7.38
N ALA A 124 -3.86 12.76 8.20
CA ALA A 124 -4.39 13.65 9.24
C ALA A 124 -3.31 14.04 10.28
N ARG A 125 -2.48 13.09 10.71
CA ARG A 125 -1.35 13.32 11.61
C ARG A 125 -0.27 14.18 10.95
N TYR A 126 0.01 13.92 9.67
CA TYR A 126 0.94 14.74 8.89
C TYR A 126 0.47 16.19 8.91
N ILE A 127 -0.79 16.48 8.56
CA ILE A 127 -1.37 17.84 8.55
C ILE A 127 -1.23 18.51 9.93
N LYS A 128 -1.40 17.77 11.02
CA LYS A 128 -1.21 18.24 12.42
C LYS A 128 0.25 18.49 12.80
N GLY A 129 1.21 18.24 11.91
CA GLY A 129 2.64 18.51 12.12
C GLY A 129 3.48 17.28 12.45
N GLU A 130 2.87 16.10 12.62
CA GLU A 130 3.59 14.85 12.90
C GLU A 130 4.19 14.27 11.61
N ARG A 131 5.31 14.82 11.14
CA ARG A 131 5.89 14.44 9.83
C ARG A 131 6.56 13.07 9.83
N ALA A 132 7.12 12.66 10.96
CA ALA A 132 7.88 11.41 11.10
C ALA A 132 6.93 10.19 11.09
N PRO A 133 7.15 9.21 10.18
CA PRO A 133 6.37 7.97 10.18
C PRO A 133 6.75 7.08 11.36
N TYR A 134 5.93 6.06 11.59
CA TYR A 134 6.17 5.09 12.66
C TYR A 134 7.33 4.15 12.30
N TYR A 135 8.58 4.56 12.55
CA TYR A 135 9.73 3.67 12.52
C TYR A 135 10.23 3.41 13.94
N THR A 136 10.28 2.14 14.35
CA THR A 136 11.07 1.74 15.51
C THR A 136 12.54 1.71 15.11
N LEU A 137 13.21 2.85 15.27
CA LEU A 137 14.60 2.85 15.68
C LEU A 137 14.62 3.48 17.07
N LYS A 138 14.71 2.64 18.11
CA LYS A 138 15.32 3.12 19.36
C LYS A 138 16.65 3.72 18.91
N LYS A 139 16.79 5.05 19.03
CA LYS A 139 18.08 5.70 18.94
C LYS A 139 18.95 4.94 19.94
N LYS A 140 19.99 4.23 19.47
CA LYS A 140 21.00 3.74 20.40
C LYS A 140 21.56 5.01 21.00
N THR A 141 21.15 5.32 22.22
CA THR A 141 21.67 6.49 22.94
C THR A 141 23.16 6.26 23.00
N SER A 142 23.92 6.96 22.16
CA SER A 142 25.35 7.13 22.35
C SER A 142 25.49 8.00 23.59
N GLN A 143 25.39 7.38 24.77
CA GLN A 143 25.95 7.93 25.99
C GLN A 143 27.47 7.95 25.76
N LYS A 144 27.94 9.07 25.20
CA LYS A 144 29.25 9.59 25.54
C LYS A 144 29.12 10.22 26.91
N ALA A 145 29.74 9.61 27.90
CA ALA A 145 30.45 10.26 28.99
C ALA A 145 31.42 9.23 29.54
#